data_AF-A0A7H1C0N1-F1
#
_entry.id   AF-A0A7H1C0N1-F1
#
_cell.length_a   1.000
_cell.length_b   1.000
_cell.length_c   1.000
_cell.angle_alpha   90.00
_cell.angle_beta   90.00
_cell.angle_gamma   90.00
#
_symmetry.space_group_name_H-M   'P 1'
#
loop_
_entity.id
_entity.type
_entity.pdbx_description
1 polymer ?
#
loop_
_entity_poly.entity_id
_entity_poly.type
_entity_poly.pdbx_seq_one_letter_code
_entity_poly.pdbx_strand_id
1 'polypeptide(L)' 'MKSKNYEIAKLALLNDQMGNIKDLEVSFKEESLSDEDKYHIKQAVLEHSRNHSGKGTLDLAKELKEAFILINS' A
#
# COMPACT_ATOMS: atom_id res chain seq x y z
N MET A 1 13.92 -3.01 2.78
CA MET A 1 13.14 -2.09 1.93
C MET A 1 13.74 -2.14 0.53
N LYS A 2 13.09 -2.78 -0.44
CA LYS A 2 13.55 -2.70 -1.83
C LYS A 2 13.24 -1.29 -2.32
N SER A 3 14.28 -0.51 -2.62
CA SER A 3 14.09 0.85 -3.13
C SER A 3 13.45 0.78 -4.52
N LYS A 4 12.68 1.79 -4.92
CA LYS A 4 12.09 1.89 -6.28
C LYS A 4 13.14 1.62 -7.38
N ASN A 5 14.39 2.01 -7.14
CA ASN A 5 15.51 1.80 -8.06
C ASN A 5 15.83 0.31 -8.28
N TYR A 6 15.62 -0.54 -7.27
CA TYR A 6 15.84 -1.99 -7.38
C TYR A 6 14.79 -2.68 -8.27
N GLU A 7 13.51 -2.30 -8.15
CA GLU A 7 12.43 -2.82 -9.00
C GLU A 7 12.66 -2.48 -10.48
N ILE A 8 13.05 -1.22 -10.75
CA ILE A 8 13.37 -0.74 -12.09
C ILE A 8 14.57 -1.50 -12.67
N ALA A 9 15.65 -1.65 -11.90
CA ALA A 9 16.85 -2.37 -12.35
C ALA A 9 16.56 -3.86 -12.63
N LYS A 10 15.73 -4.50 -11.80
CA LYS A 10 15.33 -5.90 -11.98
C LYS A 10 14.53 -6.09 -13.27
N LEU A 11 13.57 -5.21 -13.54
CA LEU A 11 12.76 -5.27 -14.76
C LEU A 11 13.62 -5.01 -16.01
N ALA A 12 14.54 -4.05 -15.96
CA ALA A 12 15.45 -3.78 -17.07
C ALA A 12 16.32 -5.01 -17.42
N LEU A 13 16.89 -5.67 -16.41
CA LEU A 13 17.71 -6.88 -16.58
C LEU A 13 16.92 -8.06 -17.14
N LEU A 14 15.71 -8.30 -16.64
CA LEU A 14 14.85 -9.39 -17.12
C LEU A 14 14.47 -9.20 -18.60
N ASN A 15 14.24 -7.95 -19.02
CA ASN A 15 13.89 -7.65 -20.40
C ASN A 15 15.06 -7.78 -21.37
N ASP A 16 16.26 -7.35 -20.95
CA ASP A 16 17.50 -7.55 -21.71
C ASP A 16 17.76 -9.04 -21.97
N GLN A 17 17.53 -9.89 -20.95
CA GLN A 17 17.65 -11.34 -21.06
C GLN A 17 16.61 -11.99 -21.99
N MET A 18 15.47 -11.35 -22.24
CA MET A 18 14.40 -11.90 -23.08
C MET A 18 14.52 -11.54 -24.57
N GLY A 19 15.54 -10.76 -24.96
CA GLY A 19 15.94 -10.55 -26.36
C GLY A 19 14.91 -9.85 -27.27
N ASN A 20 13.81 -9.35 -26.71
CA ASN A 20 12.72 -8.74 -27.45
C ASN A 20 12.32 -7.44 -26.75
N ILE A 21 12.95 -6.35 -27.16
CA ILE A 21 12.67 -4.99 -26.66
C ILE A 21 11.30 -4.60 -27.20
N LYS A 22 10.23 -5.02 -26.51
CA LYS A 22 8.95 -4.34 -26.61
C LYS A 22 9.09 -3.09 -25.76
N ASP A 23 8.86 -1.91 -26.35
CA ASP A 23 8.87 -0.63 -25.65
C ASP A 23 8.04 -0.73 -24.37
N LEU A 24 8.73 -0.86 -23.24
CA LEU A 24 8.13 -1.00 -21.93
C LEU A 24 7.95 0.39 -21.36
N GLU A 25 6.73 0.89 -21.46
CA GLU A 25 6.32 2.09 -20.77
C GLU A 25 6.09 1.74 -19.28
N VAL A 26 7.05 2.11 -18.44
CA VAL A 26 6.92 1.98 -16.99
C VAL A 26 5.96 3.06 -16.49
N SER A 27 4.67 2.75 -16.44
CA SER A 27 3.66 3.62 -15.81
C SER A 27 3.58 3.30 -14.32
N PHE A 28 4.05 4.24 -13.49
CA PHE A 28 3.81 4.16 -12.05
C PHE A 28 2.40 4.68 -11.78
N LYS A 29 1.43 3.76 -11.66
CA LYS A 29 0.18 4.10 -10.97
C LYS A 29 0.50 4.19 -9.48
N GLU A 30 0.54 5.40 -8.94
CA GLU A 30 0.24 5.57 -7.52
C GLU A 30 -1.21 5.13 -7.35
N GLU A 31 -1.43 3.86 -7.00
CA GLU A 31 -2.72 3.41 -6.51
C GLU A 31 -2.95 4.05 -5.14
N SER A 32 -3.31 5.33 -5.16
CA SER A 32 -3.87 6.02 -4.03
C SER A 32 -5.26 5.43 -3.82
N LEU A 33 -5.60 5.08 -2.58
CA LEU A 33 -6.97 4.74 -2.20
C LEU A 33 -7.95 5.76 -2.79
N SER A 34 -9.14 5.30 -3.17
CA SER A 34 -10.18 6.23 -3.63
C SER A 34 -10.51 7.23 -2.51
N ASP A 35 -11.03 8.40 -2.86
CA ASP A 35 -11.40 9.39 -1.84
C ASP A 35 -12.53 8.87 -0.93
N GLU A 36 -13.35 7.97 -1.45
CA GLU A 36 -14.37 7.25 -0.68
C GLU A 36 -13.74 6.28 0.33
N ASP A 37 -12.75 5.48 -0.07
CA ASP A 37 -12.00 4.61 0.85
C ASP A 37 -11.28 5.42 1.93
N LYS A 38 -10.63 6.53 1.54
CA LYS A 38 -9.98 7.46 2.49
C LYS A 38 -10.99 8.02 3.49
N TYR A 39 -12.19 8.37 3.02
CA TYR A 39 -13.27 8.87 3.86
C TYR A 39 -13.74 7.80 4.87
N HIS A 40 -13.98 6.57 4.42
CA HIS A 40 -14.41 5.47 5.29
C HIS A 40 -13.36 5.13 6.36
N ILE A 41 -12.07 5.09 5.99
CA ILE A 41 -10.97 4.88 6.94
C ILE A 41 -10.94 6.01 7.98
N LYS A 42 -11.08 7.27 7.57
CA LYS A 42 -11.10 8.41 8.48
C LYS A 42 -12.26 8.31 9.48
N GLN A 43 -13.46 7.94 9.03
CA GLN A 43 -14.62 7.77 9.90
C GLN A 43 -14.41 6.62 10.90
N ALA A 44 -13.92 5.47 10.44
CA ALA A 44 -13.66 4.32 11.30
C ALA A 44 -12.62 4.65 12.41
N VAL A 45 -11.57 5.40 12.07
CA VAL A 45 -10.57 5.84 13.04
C VAL A 45 -11.15 6.82 14.07
N LEU A 46 -11.95 7.79 13.62
CA LEU A 46 -12.59 8.75 14.51
C LEU A 46 -13.60 8.09 15.46
N GLU A 47 -14.43 7.18 14.93
CA GLU A 47 -15.40 6.42 15.72
C GLU A 47 -14.71 5.51 16.74
N HIS A 48 -13.65 4.80 16.33
CA HIS A 48 -12.87 3.99 17.25
C HIS A 48 -12.23 4.86 18.35
N SER A 49 -11.61 5.99 18.00
CA SER A 49 -11.00 6.91 18.96
C SER A 49 -12.03 7.51 19.94
N ARG A 50 -13.26 7.76 19.49
CA ARG A 50 -14.35 8.27 20.32
C ARG A 50 -14.86 7.20 21.29
N ASN A 51 -14.93 5.95 20.85
CA ASN A 51 -15.47 4.83 21.62
C ASN A 51 -14.42 4.16 22.55
N HIS A 52 -13.13 4.36 22.29
CA HIS A 52 -12.03 3.72 23.01
C HIS A 52 -11.08 4.75 23.63
N SER A 53 -11.60 5.77 24.29
CA SER A 53 -10.86 6.89 24.91
C SER A 53 -9.77 6.53 25.94
N GLY A 54 -9.47 5.23 26.14
CA GLY A 54 -8.33 4.72 26.91
C GLY A 54 -7.35 3.82 26.13
N LYS A 55 -7.66 3.40 24.90
CA LYS A 55 -6.78 2.56 24.07
C LYS A 55 -6.02 3.49 23.12
N GLY A 56 -4.70 3.54 23.27
CA GLY A 56 -3.87 4.49 22.54
C GLY A 56 -4.06 4.32 21.03
N THR A 57 -4.06 5.42 20.28
CA THR A 57 -4.11 5.44 18.80
C THR A 57 -3.10 4.50 18.15
N LEU A 58 -2.01 4.19 18.85
CA LEU A 58 -0.97 3.24 18.43
C LEU A 58 -1.45 1.78 18.39
N ASP A 59 -2.32 1.37 19.33
CA ASP A 59 -2.88 0.02 19.39
C ASP A 59 -3.92 -0.17 18.27
N LEU A 60 -4.76 0.84 18.04
CA LEU A 60 -5.68 0.87 16.90
C LEU A 60 -4.93 0.75 15.56
N ALA A 61 -3.83 1.51 15.40
CA ALA A 61 -3.03 1.47 14.18
C ALA A 61 -2.41 0.08 13.93
N LYS A 62 -2.02 -0.64 15.00
CA LYS A 62 -1.57 -2.04 14.91
C LYS A 62 -2.70 -2.97 14.49
N GLU A 63 -3.85 -2.88 15.13
CA GLU A 63 -5.02 -3.72 14.83
C GLU A 63 -5.49 -3.53 13.38
N LEU A 64 -5.53 -2.29 12.88
CA LEU A 64 -5.88 -1.99 11.49
C LEU A 64 -4.86 -2.57 10.50
N LYS A 65 -3.57 -2.46 10.81
CA LYS A 65 -2.50 -3.04 9.98
C LYS A 65 -2.63 -4.56 9.90
N GLU A 66 -2.89 -5.23 11.03
CA GLU A 66 -3.07 -6.67 11.09
C GLU A 66 -4.31 -7.12 10.34
N ALA A 67 -5.43 -6.42 10.50
CA ALA A 67 -6.66 -6.69 9.75
C ALA A 67 -6.43 -6.57 8.23
N PHE A 68 -5.71 -5.54 7.77
CA PHE A 68 -5.41 -5.35 6.35
C PHE A 68 -4.52 -6.45 5.77
N ILE A 69 -3.56 -6.97 6.55
CA ILE A 69 -2.73 -8.12 6.15
C ILE A 69 -3.59 -9.37 6.01
N LEU A 70 -4.49 -9.62 6.96
CA LEU A 70 -5.34 -10.80 6.99
C LEU A 70 -6.35 -10.84 5.82
N ILE A 71 -6.87 -9.68 5.40
CA ILE A 71 -7.80 -9.59 4.26
C ILE A 71 -7.09 -9.87 2.93
N ASN A 72 -5.80 -9.55 2.83
CA ASN A 72 -5.03 -9.65 1.59
C ASN A 72 -4.10 -10.88 1.52
N SER A 73 -4.19 -11.78 2.51
CA SER A 73 -3.48 -13.07 2.55
C SER A 73 -4.36 -14.20 2.02
#